data_AF-A0A8M8USF7-F1
#
_entry.id   AF-A0A8M8USF7-F1
#
_cell.length_a   1.000
_cell.length_b   1.000
_cell.length_c   1.000
_cell.angle_alpha   90.00
_cell.angle_beta   90.00
_cell.angle_gamma   90.00
#
_symmetry.space_group_name_H-M   'P 1'
#
loop_
_entity.id
_entity.type
_entity.pdbx_description
1 polymer ?
#
loop_
_entity_poly.entity_id
_entity_poly.type
_entity_poly.pdbx_seq_one_letter_code
_entity_poly.pdbx_strand_id
1 'polypeptide(L)'
;MAAATRRLAVLFGIQLCAPNRFVSRPISDLANSNGKRLFLVDTLALVRRLEAHGVPSKQAEAITAALTEVLNDSLENVSYSFVSKAEMQKSEMTQESNLSKFKTEVKSSQGHHFSLLQHETEKLKSDIEKMRSELRYEIDKVTAGQRLDLNLEKGKFMNCGHNWKQQNTMLLSIA
;
A
#
# COMPACT_ATOMS: atom_id res chain seq x y z
N MET A 1 11.63 -23.67 -8.04
CA MET A 1 11.40 -22.25 -8.42
C MET A 1 10.86 -21.35 -7.30
N ALA A 2 10.22 -21.86 -6.24
CA ALA A 2 9.68 -21.04 -5.14
C ALA A 2 10.68 -20.63 -4.02
N ALA A 3 11.94 -21.07 -4.10
CA ALA A 3 12.98 -20.77 -3.12
C ALA A 3 13.84 -19.55 -3.51
N ALA A 4 13.99 -19.28 -4.80
CA ALA A 4 14.79 -18.16 -5.31
C ALA A 4 14.14 -16.80 -5.01
N THR A 5 12.81 -16.74 -5.03
CA THR A 5 12.02 -15.53 -4.78
C THR A 5 12.04 -15.07 -3.33
N ARG A 6 12.35 -15.95 -2.37
CA ARG A 6 12.43 -15.58 -0.94
C ARG A 6 13.76 -14.92 -0.58
N ARG A 7 14.84 -15.26 -1.29
CA ARG A 7 16.19 -14.74 -1.02
C ARG A 7 16.41 -13.32 -1.54
N LEU A 8 15.72 -12.91 -2.61
CA LEU A 8 15.80 -11.53 -3.13
C LEU A 8 14.99 -10.52 -2.30
N ALA A 9 13.97 -10.95 -1.56
CA ALA A 9 13.16 -10.06 -0.73
C ALA A 9 13.91 -9.55 0.52
N VAL A 10 14.89 -10.31 1.03
CA VAL A 10 15.65 -9.94 2.24
C VAL A 10 16.67 -8.83 1.98
N LEU A 11 17.13 -8.68 0.73
CA LEU A 11 18.15 -7.68 0.36
C LEU A 11 17.59 -6.25 0.21
N PHE A 12 16.26 -6.07 0.13
CA PHE A 12 15.62 -4.77 -0.07
C PHE A 12 14.77 -4.27 1.09
N GLY A 13 14.82 -4.91 2.27
CA GLY A 13 14.14 -4.41 3.47
C GLY A 13 12.61 -4.34 3.37
N ILE A 14 12.01 -4.99 2.36
CA ILE A 14 10.56 -5.13 2.27
C ILE A 14 10.20 -6.38 3.07
N GLN A 15 9.93 -6.20 4.36
CA GLN A 15 9.19 -7.16 5.14
C GLN A 15 7.90 -7.46 4.36
N LEU A 16 7.85 -8.62 3.67
CA LEU A 16 6.61 -9.19 3.17
C LEU A 16 5.76 -9.49 4.39
N CYS A 17 5.02 -8.48 4.82
CA CYS A 17 4.04 -8.59 5.87
C CYS A 17 3.13 -9.74 5.45
N ALA A 18 3.20 -10.84 6.20
CA ALA A 18 2.31 -11.97 6.03
C ALA A 18 0.88 -11.43 5.92
N PRO A 19 -0.01 -12.03 5.11
CA PRO A 19 -1.38 -11.58 5.06
C PRO A 19 -1.90 -11.68 6.49
N ASN A 20 -2.08 -10.51 7.12
CA ASN A 20 -2.75 -10.43 8.39
C ASN A 20 -4.08 -11.12 8.11
N ARG A 21 -4.30 -12.30 8.73
CA ARG A 21 -5.64 -12.81 8.91
C ARG A 21 -6.29 -11.77 9.82
N PHE A 22 -6.76 -10.68 9.21
CA PHE A 22 -7.92 -9.98 9.69
C PHE A 22 -8.98 -11.07 9.70
N VAL A 23 -9.07 -11.74 10.84
CA VAL A 23 -10.30 -12.38 11.25
C VAL A 23 -11.24 -11.20 11.34
N SER A 24 -11.87 -10.87 10.21
CA SER A 24 -13.14 -10.18 10.20
C SER A 24 -14.03 -11.09 11.03
N ARG A 25 -14.05 -10.87 12.35
CA ARG A 25 -15.12 -11.40 13.18
C ARG A 25 -16.37 -10.86 12.49
N PRO A 26 -17.25 -11.73 11.96
CA PRO A 26 -18.53 -11.24 11.51
C PRO A 26 -19.15 -10.61 12.75
N ILE A 27 -19.33 -9.27 12.74
CA ILE A 27 -20.13 -8.59 13.77
C ILE A 27 -21.56 -9.15 13.79
N SER A 28 -21.92 -9.93 12.76
CA SER A 28 -23.10 -10.77 12.60
C SER A 28 -23.45 -11.65 13.81
N ASP A 29 -22.50 -12.00 14.69
CA ASP A 29 -22.80 -12.83 15.87
C ASP A 29 -23.31 -12.06 17.10
N LEU A 30 -23.39 -10.72 17.07
CA LEU A 30 -24.00 -9.97 18.19
C LEU A 30 -25.52 -9.86 18.09
N ALA A 31 -26.17 -10.59 17.19
CA ALA A 31 -27.62 -10.53 17.02
C ALA A 31 -28.26 -11.91 16.76
N ASN A 32 -27.82 -12.94 17.47
CA ASN A 32 -28.76 -14.00 17.83
C ASN A 32 -29.55 -13.61 19.10
N SER A 33 -30.04 -12.35 19.13
CA SER A 33 -31.17 -12.05 19.98
C SER A 33 -32.35 -12.77 19.34
N ASN A 34 -32.64 -13.96 19.85
CA ASN A 34 -33.90 -14.67 19.65
C ASN A 34 -35.01 -13.64 19.39
N GLY A 35 -35.49 -13.56 18.15
CA GLY A 35 -36.44 -12.57 17.65
C GLY A 35 -37.85 -12.71 18.23
N LYS A 36 -37.95 -12.97 19.53
CA LYS A 36 -39.17 -13.15 20.30
C LYS A 36 -38.99 -12.56 21.70
N ARG A 37 -39.01 -11.23 21.79
CA ARG A 37 -39.68 -10.55 22.90
C ARG A 37 -40.53 -9.41 22.34
N LEU A 38 -41.42 -9.74 21.40
CA LEU A 38 -42.67 -9.00 21.34
C LEU A 38 -43.37 -9.34 22.65
N PHE A 39 -43.36 -8.41 23.61
CA PHE A 39 -44.16 -8.53 24.82
C PHE A 39 -45.62 -8.34 24.41
N LEU A 40 -46.19 -9.37 23.78
CA LEU A 40 -47.60 -9.46 23.46
C LEU A 40 -48.33 -9.69 24.78
N VAL A 41 -48.79 -8.60 25.39
CA VAL A 41 -49.69 -8.65 26.54
C VAL A 41 -51.09 -8.93 26.04
N ASP A 42 -51.60 -10.11 26.36
CA ASP A 42 -53.03 -10.41 26.21
C ASP A 42 -53.80 -9.68 27.33
N THR A 43 -54.34 -8.51 26.97
CA THR A 43 -55.08 -7.64 27.89
C THR A 43 -56.35 -8.30 28.40
N LEU A 44 -57.05 -9.07 27.55
CA LEU A 44 -58.27 -9.77 27.94
C LEU A 44 -57.96 -10.90 28.94
N ALA A 45 -56.94 -11.71 28.66
CA ALA A 45 -56.53 -12.76 29.60
C ALA A 45 -56.04 -12.18 30.93
N LEU A 46 -55.37 -11.02 30.92
CA LEU A 46 -54.93 -10.34 32.15
C LEU A 46 -56.14 -9.86 32.98
N VAL A 47 -57.13 -9.22 32.35
CA VAL A 47 -58.37 -8.79 33.02
C VAL A 47 -59.11 -10.00 33.62
N ARG A 48 -59.29 -11.08 32.86
CA ARG A 48 -60.00 -12.29 33.33
C ARG A 48 -59.29 -12.95 34.51
N ARG A 49 -57.95 -12.95 34.53
CA ARG A 49 -57.17 -13.44 35.67
C ARG A 49 -57.37 -12.56 36.91
N LEU A 50 -57.40 -11.24 36.76
CA LEU A 50 -57.63 -10.31 37.87
C LEU A 50 -59.04 -10.48 38.45
N GLU A 51 -60.05 -10.61 37.59
CA GLU A 51 -61.43 -10.90 38.00
C GLU A 51 -61.55 -12.23 38.75
N ALA A 52 -60.85 -13.28 38.29
CA ALA A 52 -60.81 -14.57 38.97
C ALA A 52 -60.20 -14.51 40.38
N HIS A 53 -59.38 -13.51 40.68
CA HIS A 53 -58.81 -13.24 42.00
C HIS A 53 -59.66 -12.25 42.82
N GLY A 54 -60.89 -11.94 42.37
CA GLY A 54 -61.83 -11.08 43.09
C GLY A 54 -61.65 -9.58 42.84
N VAL A 55 -60.84 -9.18 41.85
CA VAL A 55 -60.74 -7.76 41.46
C VAL A 55 -61.98 -7.36 40.66
N PRO A 56 -62.69 -6.29 41.03
CA PRO A 56 -63.81 -5.76 40.24
C PRO A 56 -63.39 -5.44 38.80
N SER A 57 -64.26 -5.76 37.84
CA SER A 57 -63.98 -5.62 36.39
C SER A 57 -63.38 -4.26 36.01
N LYS A 58 -63.97 -3.16 36.50
CA LYS A 58 -63.46 -1.79 36.27
C LYS A 58 -62.05 -1.55 36.81
N GLN A 59 -61.71 -2.13 37.96
CA GLN A 59 -60.37 -2.01 38.54
C GLN A 59 -59.36 -2.90 37.80
N ALA A 60 -59.78 -4.09 37.37
CA ALA A 60 -58.95 -4.98 36.55
C ALA A 60 -58.59 -4.35 35.20
N GLU A 61 -59.54 -3.68 34.55
CA GLU A 61 -59.32 -2.90 33.33
C GLU A 61 -58.34 -1.74 33.57
N ALA A 62 -58.54 -0.95 34.64
CA ALA A 62 -57.67 0.17 34.96
C ALA A 62 -56.21 -0.26 35.24
N ILE A 63 -56.02 -1.35 35.99
CA ILE A 63 -54.69 -1.91 36.27
C ILE A 63 -54.04 -2.42 34.98
N THR A 64 -54.80 -3.13 34.15
CA THR A 64 -54.34 -3.63 32.85
C THR A 64 -53.92 -2.48 31.93
N ALA A 65 -54.68 -1.39 31.91
CA ALA A 65 -54.37 -0.20 31.12
C ALA A 65 -53.06 0.46 31.56
N ALA A 66 -52.90 0.72 32.87
CA ALA A 66 -51.66 1.30 33.41
C ALA A 66 -50.42 0.43 33.15
N LEU A 67 -50.56 -0.90 33.26
CA LEU A 67 -49.47 -1.82 32.94
C LEU A 67 -49.11 -1.80 31.46
N THR A 68 -50.11 -1.70 30.58
CA THR A 68 -49.88 -1.61 29.12
C THR A 68 -49.15 -0.33 28.77
N GLU A 69 -49.50 0.79 29.40
CA GLU A 69 -48.84 2.08 29.21
C GLU A 69 -47.36 2.03 29.64
N VAL A 70 -47.07 1.59 30.86
CA VAL A 70 -45.68 1.45 31.36
C VAL A 70 -44.86 0.50 30.48
N LEU A 71 -45.46 -0.58 29.97
CA LEU A 71 -44.77 -1.51 29.08
C LEU A 71 -44.48 -0.92 27.71
N ASN A 72 -45.39 -0.13 27.15
CA ASN A 72 -45.16 0.58 25.89
C ASN A 72 -44.04 1.62 26.04
N ASP A 73 -44.07 2.44 27.10
CA ASP A 73 -43.04 3.44 27.39
C ASP A 73 -41.67 2.77 27.58
N SER A 74 -41.63 1.66 28.32
CA SER A 74 -40.41 0.89 28.55
C SER A 74 -39.86 0.30 27.25
N LEU A 75 -40.74 -0.22 26.39
CA LEU A 75 -40.34 -0.80 25.10
C LEU A 75 -39.81 0.26 24.15
N GLU A 76 -40.47 1.42 24.08
CA GLU A 76 -40.02 2.55 23.26
C GLU A 76 -38.64 3.05 23.74
N ASN A 77 -38.48 3.27 25.04
CA ASN A 77 -37.20 3.69 25.62
C ASN A 77 -36.06 2.70 25.31
N VAL A 78 -36.32 1.41 25.43
CA VAL A 78 -35.34 0.36 25.09
C VAL A 78 -35.06 0.33 23.59
N SER A 79 -36.06 0.59 22.73
CA SER A 79 -35.89 0.58 21.27
C SER A 79 -34.86 1.61 20.78
N TYR A 80 -34.76 2.78 21.42
CA TYR A 80 -33.76 3.80 21.10
C TYR A 80 -32.31 3.36 21.37
N SER A 81 -32.10 2.32 22.17
CA SER A 81 -30.77 1.75 22.42
C SER A 81 -30.34 0.73 21.36
N PHE A 82 -31.25 0.32 20.48
CA PHE A 82 -30.98 -0.64 19.43
C PHE A 82 -30.92 0.03 18.06
N VAL A 83 -30.03 -0.47 17.22
CA VAL A 83 -29.96 -0.08 15.80
C VAL A 83 -30.79 -1.06 14.99
N SER A 84 -31.57 -0.56 14.04
CA SER A 84 -32.36 -1.44 13.17
C SER A 84 -31.45 -2.27 12.25
N LYS A 85 -31.91 -3.46 11.85
CA LYS A 85 -31.15 -4.31 10.91
C LYS A 85 -30.87 -3.60 9.58
N ALA A 86 -31.82 -2.77 9.12
CA ALA A 86 -31.67 -2.00 7.88
C ALA A 86 -30.57 -0.93 7.98
N GLU A 87 -30.51 -0.21 9.11
CA GLU A 87 -29.46 0.78 9.35
C GLU A 87 -28.08 0.13 9.51
N MET A 88 -28.02 -1.00 10.22
CA MET A 88 -26.79 -1.79 10.35
C MET A 88 -26.29 -2.26 8.98
N GLN A 89 -27.16 -2.83 8.15
CA GLN A 89 -26.81 -3.27 6.80
C GLN A 89 -26.37 -2.10 5.90
N LYS A 90 -27.02 -0.93 6.00
CA LYS A 90 -26.61 0.28 5.28
C LYS A 90 -25.22 0.76 5.70
N SER A 91 -24.91 0.72 7.00
CA SER A 91 -23.58 1.04 7.52
C SER A 91 -22.53 0.07 6.99
N GLU A 92 -22.82 -1.23 7.02
CA GLU A 92 -21.93 -2.28 6.48
C GLU A 92 -21.65 -2.09 4.99
N MET A 93 -22.70 -1.86 4.18
CA MET A 93 -22.53 -1.58 2.74
C MET A 93 -21.67 -0.34 2.48
N THR A 94 -21.83 0.70 3.30
CA THR A 94 -21.05 1.93 3.18
C THR A 94 -19.59 1.69 3.56
N GLN A 95 -19.34 0.94 4.64
CA GLN A 95 -17.99 0.56 5.06
C GLN A 95 -17.31 -0.31 4.00
N GLU A 96 -17.99 -1.32 3.45
CA GLU A 96 -17.44 -2.18 2.41
C GLU A 96 -17.12 -1.40 1.12
N SER A 97 -18.00 -0.48 0.72
CA SER A 97 -17.77 0.40 -0.43
C SER A 97 -16.54 1.29 -0.23
N ASN A 98 -16.40 1.90 0.95
CA ASN A 98 -15.26 2.74 1.29
C ASN A 98 -13.95 1.93 1.34
N LEU A 99 -13.99 0.73 1.93
CA LEU A 99 -12.84 -0.17 1.98
C LEU A 99 -12.40 -0.60 0.57
N SER A 100 -13.36 -0.91 -0.30
CA SER A 100 -13.09 -1.25 -1.69
C SER A 100 -12.43 -0.09 -2.45
N LYS A 101 -12.95 1.13 -2.33
CA LYS A 101 -12.36 2.34 -2.93
C LYS A 101 -10.93 2.57 -2.44
N PHE A 102 -10.73 2.55 -1.12
CA PHE A 102 -9.40 2.70 -0.52
C PHE A 102 -8.42 1.66 -1.06
N LYS A 103 -8.83 0.39 -1.15
CA LYS A 103 -8.01 -0.69 -1.70
C LYS A 103 -7.64 -0.44 -3.17
N THR A 104 -8.55 0.09 -3.98
CA THR A 104 -8.27 0.44 -5.38
C THR A 104 -7.32 1.61 -5.50
N GLU A 105 -7.48 2.66 -4.70
CA GLU A 105 -6.60 3.82 -4.67
C GLU A 105 -5.18 3.44 -4.25
N VAL A 106 -5.03 2.65 -3.18
CA VAL A 106 -3.72 2.15 -2.72
C VAL A 106 -3.04 1.33 -3.80
N LYS A 107 -3.74 0.40 -4.44
CA LYS A 107 -3.17 -0.42 -5.53
C LYS A 107 -2.76 0.43 -6.73
N SER A 108 -3.60 1.40 -7.12
CA SER A 108 -3.33 2.28 -8.25
C SER A 108 -2.12 3.17 -7.97
N SER A 109 -2.08 3.81 -6.79
CA SER A 109 -0.95 4.62 -6.34
C SER A 109 0.34 3.81 -6.28
N GLN A 110 0.32 2.62 -5.68
CA GLN A 110 1.48 1.74 -5.61
C GLN A 110 1.97 1.33 -7.01
N GLY A 111 1.05 0.97 -7.92
CA GLY A 111 1.38 0.65 -9.30
C GLY A 111 2.04 1.83 -10.03
N HIS A 112 1.48 3.03 -9.88
CA HIS A 112 2.03 4.25 -10.45
C HIS A 112 3.43 4.57 -9.93
N HIS A 113 3.63 4.55 -8.61
CA HIS A 113 4.94 4.80 -8.00
C HIS A 113 5.98 3.75 -8.42
N PHE A 114 5.58 2.48 -8.52
CA PHE A 114 6.47 1.43 -8.99
C PHE A 114 6.92 1.66 -10.44
N SER A 115 5.99 1.96 -11.34
CA SER A 115 6.31 2.25 -12.74
C SER A 115 7.19 3.49 -12.89
N LEU A 116 6.93 4.54 -12.10
CA LEU A 116 7.77 5.75 -12.10
C LEU A 116 9.20 5.44 -11.66
N LEU A 117 9.38 4.75 -10.54
CA LEU A 117 10.70 4.37 -10.03
C LEU A 117 11.45 3.45 -10.99
N GLN A 118 10.75 2.52 -11.65
CA GLN A 118 11.35 1.68 -12.67
C GLN A 118 11.87 2.51 -13.85
N HIS A 119 11.05 3.43 -14.36
CA HIS A 119 11.44 4.32 -15.45
C HIS A 119 12.64 5.21 -15.06
N GLU A 120 12.63 5.80 -13.86
CA GLU A 120 13.76 6.60 -13.36
C GLU A 120 15.04 5.77 -13.22
N THR A 121 14.92 4.53 -12.75
CA THR A 121 16.05 3.60 -12.63
C THR A 121 16.63 3.26 -14.00
N GLU A 122 15.78 2.99 -14.99
CA GLU A 122 16.20 2.69 -16.37
C GLU A 122 16.87 3.91 -17.02
N LYS A 123 16.31 5.11 -16.80
CA LYS A 123 16.91 6.37 -17.26
C LYS A 123 18.29 6.59 -16.66
N LEU A 124 18.42 6.50 -15.33
CA LEU A 124 19.71 6.66 -14.64
C LEU A 124 20.75 5.63 -15.12
N LYS A 125 20.33 4.38 -15.35
CA LYS A 125 21.20 3.34 -15.92
C LYS A 125 21.67 3.73 -17.32
N SER A 126 20.78 4.27 -18.16
CA SER A 126 21.15 4.74 -19.50
C SER A 126 22.12 5.92 -19.45
N ASP A 127 21.90 6.87 -18.54
CA ASP A 127 22.78 8.03 -18.35
C ASP A 127 24.17 7.59 -17.88
N ILE A 128 24.25 6.61 -16.96
CA ILE A 128 25.52 6.01 -16.51
C ILE A 128 26.27 5.39 -17.69
N GLU A 129 25.61 4.56 -18.51
CA GLU A 129 26.27 3.92 -19.65
C GLU A 129 26.74 4.94 -20.69
N LYS A 130 25.96 6.01 -20.91
CA LYS A 130 26.38 7.13 -21.76
C LYS A 130 27.64 7.80 -21.22
N MET A 131 27.66 8.20 -19.95
CA MET A 131 28.84 8.81 -19.32
C MET A 131 30.07 7.90 -19.37
N ARG A 132 29.89 6.57 -19.16
CA ARG A 132 30.98 5.60 -19.28
C ARG A 132 31.56 5.55 -20.69
N SER A 133 30.71 5.61 -21.72
CA SER A 133 31.15 5.63 -23.12
C SER A 133 31.93 6.90 -23.47
N GLU A 134 31.46 8.07 -23.00
CA GLU A 134 32.12 9.36 -23.22
C GLU A 134 33.48 9.41 -22.52
N LEU A 135 33.56 8.98 -21.26
CA LEU A 135 34.83 8.91 -20.53
C LEU A 135 35.83 7.98 -21.22
N ARG A 136 35.38 6.84 -21.73
CA ARG A 136 36.26 5.92 -22.46
C ARG A 136 36.78 6.53 -23.75
N TYR A 137 35.93 7.23 -24.49
CA TYR A 137 36.34 7.96 -25.69
C TYR A 137 37.39 9.03 -25.37
N GLU A 138 37.19 9.83 -24.32
CA GLU A 138 38.17 10.85 -23.92
C GLU A 138 39.49 10.24 -23.44
N ILE A 139 39.47 9.11 -22.72
CA ILE A 139 40.70 8.36 -22.37
C ILE A 139 41.45 7.91 -23.62
N ASP A 140 40.74 7.31 -24.59
CA ASP A 140 41.35 6.81 -25.82
C ASP A 140 41.96 7.96 -26.64
N LYS A 141 41.25 9.10 -26.72
CA LYS A 141 41.70 10.32 -27.38
C LYS A 141 42.95 10.91 -26.72
N VAL A 142 42.96 11.07 -25.40
CA VAL A 142 44.14 11.56 -24.66
C VAL A 142 45.32 10.61 -24.82
N THR A 143 45.08 9.30 -24.75
CA THR A 143 46.13 8.28 -24.93
C THR A 143 46.72 8.32 -26.34
N ALA A 144 45.89 8.47 -27.37
CA ALA A 144 46.35 8.61 -28.74
C ALA A 144 47.16 9.91 -28.95
N GLY A 145 46.71 11.03 -28.35
CA GLY A 145 47.45 12.29 -28.35
C GLY A 145 48.84 12.16 -27.73
N GLN A 146 48.93 11.58 -26.52
CA GLN A 146 50.21 11.35 -25.85
C GLN A 146 51.15 10.45 -26.66
N ARG A 147 50.63 9.38 -27.29
CA ARG A 147 51.43 8.52 -28.17
C ARG A 147 51.96 9.28 -29.39
N LEU A 148 51.15 10.16 -29.98
CA LEU A 148 51.56 11.00 -31.10
C LEU A 148 52.66 11.98 -30.67
N ASP A 149 52.50 12.66 -29.54
CA ASP A 149 53.49 13.61 -29.01
C ASP A 149 54.85 12.94 -28.79
N LEU A 150 54.87 11.77 -28.14
CA LEU A 150 56.09 10.98 -27.94
C LEU A 150 56.74 10.56 -29.26
N ASN A 151 55.94 10.16 -30.25
CA ASN A 151 56.45 9.78 -31.57
C ASN A 151 57.05 10.98 -32.31
N LEU A 152 56.44 12.16 -32.20
CA LEU A 152 56.94 13.40 -32.79
C LEU A 152 58.25 13.86 -32.11
N GLU A 153 58.34 13.81 -30.79
CA GLU A 153 59.59 14.10 -30.05
C GLU A 153 60.70 13.14 -30.45
N LYS A 154 60.42 11.84 -30.50
CA LYS A 154 61.37 10.82 -30.96
C LYS A 154 61.85 11.12 -32.38
N GLY A 155 60.96 11.49 -33.29
CA GLY A 155 61.30 11.89 -34.66
C GLY A 155 62.25 13.09 -34.70
N LYS A 156 62.01 14.11 -33.88
CA LYS A 156 62.90 15.28 -33.74
C LYS A 156 64.30 14.88 -33.26
N PHE A 157 64.40 14.06 -32.20
CA PHE A 157 65.69 13.58 -31.70
C PHE A 157 66.46 12.78 -32.75
N MET A 158 65.77 11.91 -33.50
CA MET A 158 66.39 11.13 -34.58
C MET A 158 66.91 12.02 -35.72
N ASN A 159 66.14 13.02 -36.14
CA ASN A 159 66.56 13.96 -37.18
C ASN A 159 67.75 14.82 -36.73
N CYS A 160 67.72 15.33 -35.50
CA CYS A 160 68.85 16.07 -34.92
C CYS A 160 70.12 15.19 -34.86
N GLY A 161 69.99 13.94 -34.44
CA GLY A 161 71.11 12.99 -34.40
C GLY A 161 71.67 12.66 -35.79
N HIS A 162 70.81 12.52 -36.81
CA HIS A 162 71.24 12.29 -38.19
C HIS A 162 72.02 13.48 -38.75
N ASN A 163 71.50 14.71 -38.57
CA ASN A 163 72.16 15.93 -39.02
C ASN A 163 73.53 16.11 -38.35
N TRP A 164 73.59 15.94 -37.02
CA TRP A 164 74.86 16.08 -36.29
C TRP A 164 75.92 15.08 -36.77
N LYS A 165 75.53 13.82 -37.01
CA LYS A 165 76.44 12.82 -37.61
C LYS A 165 76.92 13.24 -38.99
N GLN A 166 76.02 13.72 -39.86
CA GLN A 166 76.37 14.14 -41.21
C GLN A 166 77.35 15.32 -41.21
N GLN A 167 77.13 16.32 -40.35
CA GLN A 167 78.02 17.45 -40.19
C GLN A 167 79.41 17.01 -39.68
N ASN A 168 79.47 16.08 -38.72
CA ASN A 168 80.74 15.53 -38.26
C ASN A 168 81.47 14.74 -39.35
N THR A 169 80.77 13.94 -40.13
CA THR A 169 81.36 13.23 -41.28
C THR A 169 81.90 14.21 -42.33
N MET A 170 81.16 15.29 -42.63
CA MET A 170 81.65 16.33 -43.54
C MET A 170 82.91 17.01 -43.00
N LEU A 171 82.92 17.39 -41.72
CA LEU A 171 84.10 17.99 -41.08
C LEU A 171 85.33 17.05 -41.14
N LEU A 172 85.14 15.76 -40.89
CA LEU A 172 86.21 14.76 -40.99
C LEU A 172 86.68 14.52 -42.43
N SER A 173 85.86 14.79 -43.45
CA SER A 173 86.26 14.64 -44.86
C SER A 173 87.00 15.85 -45.44
N ILE A 174 87.01 16.99 -44.71
CA ILE A 174 87.67 18.24 -45.12
C ILE A 174 89.04 18.40 -44.42
N ALA A 175 89.33 17.60 -43.40
CA ALA A 175 90.61 17.53 -42.70
C ALA A 175 91.52 16.43 -43.27
#